data_AF-A0A3N9TRW5-F1
#
_entry.id   AF-A0A3N9TRW5-F1
#
_cell.length_a   1.000
_cell.length_b   1.000
_cell.length_c   1.000
_cell.angle_alpha   90.00
_cell.angle_beta   90.00
_cell.angle_gamma   90.00
#
_symmetry.space_group_name_H-M   'P 1'
#
loop_
_entity.id
_entity.type
_entity.pdbx_description
1 polymer ?
#
loop_
_entity_poly.entity_id
_entity_poly.type
_entity_poly.pdbx_seq_one_letter_code
_entity_poly.pdbx_strand_id
1 'polypeptide(L)'
;MILVLASLTLVACSNENSQPDEPKAKKVAVESQGHDYNYDVVTSATTTTFGTHPEAKYTKEEKEARMFWSVQPPTGLIKGHYYKNESEFDGGNRGILELVTDDDGKLTHVEFNEMASANYYEPKYANASKRLSDYAFFQASNTRTDDTLVTWVNGITFLEGQMLAENRLDGNFETVKGSSTSARNGMMPLAAEMKDWVKKPFGFYYYGIAEPLGNGLTARLQVVTEDGKLVSVKYDEIFADQKQEITDPNLQAFYRQSKYFSLDYGKETANSFVKFADGIEKQVLKTQDLLDVPEQDTESFRNYEKLAQKIHVEMGK
;
A
#
# COMPACT_ATOMS: atom_id res chain seq x y z
N MET A 1 -54.34 6.31 64.53
CA MET A 1 -52.97 5.90 64.90
C MET A 1 -52.52 4.83 63.91
N ILE A 2 -51.25 4.89 63.51
CA ILE A 2 -50.52 3.99 62.60
C ILE A 2 -50.53 4.39 61.12
N LEU A 3 -49.44 5.10 60.80
CA LEU A 3 -48.78 5.31 59.52
C LEU A 3 -48.36 3.94 58.95
N VAL A 4 -48.63 3.65 57.67
CA VAL A 4 -47.98 2.54 56.96
C VAL A 4 -47.33 3.08 55.69
N LEU A 5 -46.00 2.98 55.66
CA LEU A 5 -45.12 3.40 54.57
C LEU A 5 -45.42 2.62 53.28
N ALA A 6 -45.51 3.34 52.17
CA ALA A 6 -45.41 2.78 50.83
C ALA A 6 -43.93 2.69 50.43
N SER A 7 -43.41 1.47 50.32
CA SER A 7 -42.09 1.18 49.74
C SER A 7 -42.23 1.04 48.22
N LEU A 8 -41.76 2.05 47.49
CA LEU A 8 -41.52 1.97 46.05
C LEU A 8 -40.24 1.18 45.82
N THR A 9 -40.35 -0.07 45.36
CA THR A 9 -39.21 -0.81 44.78
C THR A 9 -39.00 -0.35 43.35
N LEU A 10 -37.93 0.42 43.11
CA LEU A 10 -37.39 0.65 41.77
C LEU A 10 -36.96 -0.70 41.17
N VAL A 11 -37.64 -1.10 40.09
CA VAL A 11 -37.14 -2.15 39.19
C VAL A 11 -36.03 -1.51 38.37
N ALA A 12 -34.78 -1.89 38.66
CA ALA A 12 -33.66 -1.55 37.82
C ALA A 12 -33.79 -2.31 36.49
N CYS A 13 -34.08 -1.58 35.41
CA CYS A 13 -33.87 -2.08 34.06
C CYS A 13 -32.36 -2.28 33.87
N SER A 14 -31.93 -3.53 33.75
CA SER A 14 -30.61 -3.89 33.26
C SER A 14 -30.46 -3.42 31.82
N ASN A 15 -29.66 -2.38 31.59
CA ASN A 15 -29.12 -2.09 30.26
C ASN A 15 -28.17 -3.23 29.90
N GLU A 16 -28.68 -4.23 29.18
CA GLU A 16 -27.84 -5.10 28.37
C GLU A 16 -27.18 -4.22 27.30
N ASN A 17 -25.93 -3.89 27.55
CA ASN A 17 -25.03 -3.28 26.60
C ASN A 17 -24.74 -4.35 25.53
N SER A 18 -25.65 -4.54 24.59
CA SER A 18 -25.43 -5.37 23.41
C SER A 18 -24.36 -4.67 22.56
N GLN A 19 -23.10 -5.06 22.75
CA GLN A 19 -22.09 -4.80 21.75
C GLN A 19 -22.60 -5.41 20.42
N PRO A 20 -22.60 -4.66 19.31
CA PRO A 20 -22.99 -5.22 18.03
C PRO A 20 -22.09 -6.44 17.74
N ASP A 21 -22.72 -7.58 17.42
CA ASP A 21 -22.01 -8.83 17.11
C ASP A 21 -20.91 -8.58 16.08
N GLU A 22 -19.66 -8.93 16.42
CA GLU A 22 -18.56 -8.85 15.45
C GLU A 22 -18.90 -9.70 14.22
N PRO A 23 -18.61 -9.22 13.00
CA PRO A 23 -18.85 -10.01 11.80
C PRO A 23 -18.09 -11.33 11.84
N LYS A 24 -18.79 -12.43 11.57
CA LYS A 24 -18.20 -13.77 11.53
C LYS A 24 -17.14 -13.81 10.43
N ALA A 25 -15.88 -14.00 10.83
CA ALA A 25 -14.77 -14.13 9.90
C ALA A 25 -14.80 -15.50 9.21
N LYS A 26 -14.41 -15.51 7.93
CA LYS A 26 -14.19 -16.72 7.12
C LYS A 26 -12.69 -16.85 6.86
N LYS A 27 -12.16 -18.07 6.86
CA LYS A 27 -10.77 -18.31 6.45
C LYS A 27 -10.65 -18.38 4.94
N VAL A 28 -9.68 -17.66 4.39
CA VAL A 28 -9.32 -17.68 2.97
C VAL A 28 -7.81 -17.87 2.84
N ALA A 29 -7.40 -18.87 2.07
CA ALA A 29 -6.01 -19.09 1.71
C ALA A 29 -5.72 -18.39 0.38
N VAL A 30 -4.61 -17.64 0.32
CA VAL A 30 -4.16 -16.92 -0.87
C VAL A 30 -2.66 -17.09 -1.00
N GLU A 31 -2.19 -17.48 -2.18
CA GLU A 31 -0.77 -17.44 -2.52
C GLU A 31 -0.47 -16.12 -3.24
N SER A 32 0.50 -15.35 -2.75
CA SER A 32 0.95 -14.12 -3.42
C SER A 32 2.41 -13.84 -3.10
N GLN A 33 3.18 -13.43 -4.12
CA GLN A 33 4.63 -13.20 -4.01
C GLN A 33 5.40 -14.38 -3.38
N GLY A 34 5.02 -15.61 -3.73
CA GLY A 34 5.64 -16.84 -3.21
C GLY A 34 5.37 -17.11 -1.73
N HIS A 35 4.37 -16.45 -1.13
CA HIS A 35 3.96 -16.65 0.26
C HIS A 35 2.50 -17.08 0.36
N ASP A 36 2.26 -18.08 1.22
CA ASP A 36 0.92 -18.56 1.56
C ASP A 36 0.32 -17.78 2.73
N TYR A 37 -0.70 -16.99 2.43
CA TYR A 37 -1.47 -16.26 3.42
C TYR A 37 -2.72 -17.04 3.82
N ASN A 38 -3.02 -17.07 5.12
CA ASN A 38 -4.27 -17.60 5.66
C ASN A 38 -5.02 -16.48 6.39
N TYR A 39 -5.86 -15.76 5.67
CA TYR A 39 -6.56 -14.58 6.20
C TYR A 39 -7.89 -14.95 6.82
N ASP A 40 -8.20 -14.30 7.95
CA ASP A 40 -9.57 -14.14 8.44
C ASP A 40 -10.20 -12.95 7.70
N VAL A 41 -11.20 -13.20 6.86
CA VAL A 41 -11.86 -12.16 6.05
C VAL A 41 -13.28 -11.87 6.53
N VAL A 42 -13.68 -10.61 6.35
CA VAL A 42 -14.98 -10.07 6.75
C VAL A 42 -15.59 -9.25 5.60
N THR A 43 -16.93 -9.20 5.55
CA THR A 43 -17.69 -8.39 4.58
C THR A 43 -18.09 -7.02 5.13
N SER A 44 -18.13 -6.82 6.44
CA SER A 44 -18.36 -5.52 7.09
C SER A 44 -17.14 -5.02 7.86
N ALA A 45 -17.16 -3.74 8.26
CA ALA A 45 -16.08 -3.15 9.06
C ALA A 45 -15.98 -3.85 10.42
N THR A 46 -14.76 -4.16 10.85
CA THR A 46 -14.51 -4.65 12.21
C THR A 46 -14.36 -3.47 13.16
N THR A 47 -14.97 -3.57 14.34
CA THR A 47 -14.67 -2.66 15.45
C THR A 47 -13.21 -2.80 15.83
N THR A 48 -12.48 -1.70 15.77
CA THR A 48 -11.09 -1.64 16.23
C THR A 48 -11.09 -1.14 17.67
N THR A 49 -10.42 -1.85 18.57
CA THR A 49 -10.22 -1.39 19.95
C THR A 49 -9.08 -0.36 19.99
N PHE A 50 -9.25 0.76 19.29
CA PHE A 50 -8.32 1.88 19.39
C PHE A 50 -8.24 2.35 20.85
N GLY A 51 -7.03 2.37 21.41
CA GLY A 51 -6.76 2.74 22.81
C GLY A 51 -6.59 1.57 23.79
N THR A 52 -6.75 0.31 23.35
CA THR A 52 -6.41 -0.86 24.18
C THR A 52 -5.00 -1.34 23.86
N HIS A 53 -4.20 -1.59 24.89
CA HIS A 53 -2.90 -2.26 24.80
C HIS A 53 -3.01 -3.66 25.42
N PRO A 54 -3.46 -4.67 24.66
CA PRO A 54 -3.52 -6.04 25.17
C PRO A 54 -2.11 -6.53 25.50
N GLU A 55 -2.02 -7.50 26.42
CA GLU A 55 -0.76 -8.18 26.72
C GLU A 55 -0.21 -8.86 25.47
N ALA A 56 1.12 -8.79 25.29
CA ALA A 56 1.78 -9.41 24.15
C ALA A 56 1.65 -10.93 24.21
N LYS A 57 1.25 -11.54 23.09
CA LYS A 57 1.13 -13.00 22.95
C LYS A 57 2.41 -13.65 22.44
N TYR A 58 3.29 -12.87 21.83
CA TYR A 58 4.53 -13.34 21.20
C TYR A 58 5.69 -12.44 21.59
N THR A 59 6.91 -12.99 21.61
CA THR A 59 8.11 -12.15 21.58
C THR A 59 8.23 -11.42 20.24
N LYS A 60 9.11 -10.42 20.18
CA LYS A 60 9.39 -9.70 18.93
C LYS A 60 9.86 -10.67 17.84
N GLU A 61 10.77 -11.58 18.17
CA GLU A 61 11.36 -12.55 17.26
C GLU A 61 10.33 -13.57 16.76
N GLU A 62 9.49 -14.08 17.66
CA GLU A 62 8.39 -14.99 17.31
C GLU A 62 7.38 -14.32 16.38
N LYS A 63 7.05 -13.06 16.64
CA LYS A 63 6.10 -12.31 15.82
C LYS A 63 6.67 -11.98 14.45
N GLU A 64 7.93 -11.56 14.38
CA GLU A 64 8.64 -11.31 13.12
C GLU A 64 8.68 -12.57 12.25
N ALA A 65 8.91 -13.75 12.84
CA ALA A 65 8.89 -15.03 12.12
C ALA A 65 7.50 -15.45 11.62
N ARG A 66 6.43 -14.96 12.26
CA ARG A 66 5.03 -15.30 11.91
C ARG A 66 4.41 -14.33 10.92
N MET A 67 4.95 -13.11 10.80
CA MET A 67 4.37 -12.04 9.99
C MET A 67 5.10 -11.85 8.67
N PHE A 68 4.33 -11.87 7.59
CA PHE A 68 4.82 -11.57 6.26
C PHE A 68 3.91 -10.58 5.55
N TRP A 69 4.53 -9.64 4.84
CA TRP A 69 3.88 -8.79 3.86
C TRP A 69 4.94 -8.44 2.82
N SER A 70 4.50 -8.18 1.60
CA SER A 70 5.37 -7.75 0.51
C SER A 70 4.98 -6.36 0.05
N VAL A 71 5.99 -5.54 -0.23
CA VAL A 71 5.83 -4.26 -0.92
C VAL A 71 6.39 -4.32 -2.34
N GLN A 72 6.81 -5.50 -2.80
CA GLN A 72 7.39 -5.67 -4.13
C GLN A 72 6.36 -5.34 -5.22
N PRO A 73 6.76 -4.58 -6.24
CA PRO A 73 5.93 -4.37 -7.41
C PRO A 73 5.87 -5.66 -8.25
N PRO A 74 4.86 -5.81 -9.12
CA PRO A 74 4.89 -6.86 -10.14
C PRO A 74 6.15 -6.72 -11.01
N THR A 75 6.91 -7.80 -11.16
CA THR A 75 8.12 -7.82 -12.00
C THR A 75 7.75 -7.87 -13.48
N GLY A 76 8.54 -7.22 -14.32
CA GLY A 76 8.33 -7.16 -15.76
C GLY A 76 7.61 -5.89 -16.22
N LEU A 77 7.28 -5.85 -17.50
CA LEU A 77 6.61 -4.71 -18.15
C LEU A 77 5.09 -4.78 -17.94
N ILE A 78 4.52 -3.67 -17.51
CA ILE A 78 3.09 -3.38 -17.51
C ILE A 78 2.89 -2.15 -18.39
N LYS A 79 1.97 -2.22 -19.35
CA LYS A 79 1.57 -1.07 -20.16
C LYS A 79 0.09 -1.09 -20.48
N GLY A 80 -0.47 0.09 -20.72
CA GLY A 80 -1.90 0.22 -21.03
C GLY A 80 -2.48 1.59 -20.67
N HIS A 81 -3.81 1.71 -20.76
CA HIS A 81 -4.53 2.92 -20.38
C HIS A 81 -4.45 3.15 -18.88
N TYR A 82 -4.13 4.39 -18.50
CA TYR A 82 -3.85 4.75 -17.11
C TYR A 82 -4.97 5.57 -16.51
N TYR A 83 -5.33 5.23 -15.27
CA TYR A 83 -6.33 5.94 -14.50
C TYR A 83 -5.81 6.16 -13.09
N LYS A 84 -6.03 7.37 -12.55
CA LYS A 84 -5.69 7.72 -11.18
C LYS A 84 -6.87 8.40 -10.52
N ASN A 85 -7.21 7.98 -9.31
CA ASN A 85 -8.14 8.70 -8.43
C ASN A 85 -7.49 8.87 -7.05
N GLU A 86 -7.74 10.00 -6.40
CA GLU A 86 -7.23 10.28 -5.06
C GLU A 86 -8.22 11.13 -4.26
N SER A 87 -8.38 10.80 -2.98
CA SER A 87 -9.27 11.52 -2.08
C SER A 87 -8.84 11.39 -0.61
N GLU A 88 -9.28 12.33 0.21
CA GLU A 88 -9.12 12.25 1.65
C GLU A 88 -10.26 11.45 2.30
N PHE A 89 -9.92 10.69 3.34
CA PHE A 89 -10.86 9.94 4.16
C PHE A 89 -10.37 9.86 5.62
N ASP A 90 -11.27 9.47 6.53
CA ASP A 90 -10.98 9.18 7.95
C ASP A 90 -9.97 10.12 8.63
N GLY A 91 -10.37 11.36 8.87
CA GLY A 91 -9.53 12.33 9.58
C GLY A 91 -8.33 12.85 8.78
N GLY A 92 -8.38 12.74 7.44
CA GLY A 92 -7.41 13.35 6.52
C GLY A 92 -6.33 12.41 6.01
N ASN A 93 -6.48 11.08 6.14
CA ASN A 93 -5.63 10.16 5.38
C ASN A 93 -5.98 10.31 3.90
N ARG A 94 -4.99 10.23 3.00
CA ARG A 94 -5.20 10.39 1.56
C ARG A 94 -4.98 9.08 0.84
N GLY A 95 -6.04 8.55 0.24
CA GLY A 95 -5.99 7.36 -0.62
C GLY A 95 -5.62 7.75 -2.04
N ILE A 96 -4.77 6.96 -2.68
CA ILE A 96 -4.35 7.12 -4.06
C ILE A 96 -4.51 5.76 -4.72
N LEU A 97 -5.41 5.65 -5.70
CA LEU A 97 -5.66 4.44 -6.47
C LEU A 97 -5.22 4.67 -7.92
N GLU A 98 -4.30 3.83 -8.38
CA GLU A 98 -3.77 3.83 -9.74
C GLU A 98 -4.18 2.51 -10.41
N LEU A 99 -4.73 2.59 -11.63
CA LEU A 99 -5.20 1.45 -12.42
C LEU A 99 -4.56 1.48 -13.81
N VAL A 100 -4.29 0.30 -14.34
CA VAL A 100 -3.94 0.11 -15.75
C VAL A 100 -4.87 -0.92 -16.38
N THR A 101 -5.37 -0.61 -17.57
CA THR A 101 -6.10 -1.58 -18.40
C THR A 101 -5.40 -1.84 -19.71
N ASP A 102 -5.62 -3.01 -20.30
CA ASP A 102 -5.32 -3.24 -21.70
C ASP A 102 -6.32 -2.50 -22.63
N ASP A 103 -6.15 -2.68 -23.94
CA ASP A 103 -6.97 -2.04 -24.98
C ASP A 103 -8.44 -2.50 -24.96
N ASP A 104 -8.72 -3.68 -24.36
CA ASP A 104 -10.07 -4.24 -24.20
C ASP A 104 -10.74 -3.77 -22.89
N GLY A 105 -10.04 -2.95 -22.08
CA GLY A 105 -10.54 -2.45 -20.81
C GLY A 105 -10.43 -3.47 -19.65
N LYS A 106 -9.66 -4.54 -19.80
CA LYS A 106 -9.38 -5.48 -18.72
C LYS A 106 -8.29 -4.93 -17.80
N LEU A 107 -8.50 -5.02 -16.49
CA LEU A 107 -7.52 -4.62 -15.47
C LEU A 107 -6.26 -5.48 -15.59
N THR A 108 -5.12 -4.83 -15.77
CA THR A 108 -3.78 -5.45 -15.78
C THR A 108 -2.95 -5.03 -14.58
N HIS A 109 -3.30 -3.91 -13.94
CA HIS A 109 -2.67 -3.43 -12.72
C HIS A 109 -3.65 -2.65 -11.85
N VAL A 110 -3.57 -2.87 -10.55
CA VAL A 110 -4.29 -2.14 -9.51
C VAL A 110 -3.30 -1.89 -8.39
N GLU A 111 -3.06 -0.63 -8.05
CA GLU A 111 -2.18 -0.28 -6.94
C GLU A 111 -2.80 0.85 -6.12
N PHE A 112 -2.98 0.57 -4.83
CA PHE A 112 -3.43 1.53 -3.84
C PHE A 112 -2.31 1.88 -2.88
N ASN A 113 -2.18 3.18 -2.61
CA ASN A 113 -1.35 3.71 -1.55
C ASN A 113 -2.18 4.61 -0.66
N GLU A 114 -1.83 4.67 0.62
CA GLU A 114 -2.42 5.59 1.57
C GLU A 114 -1.31 6.44 2.19
N MET A 115 -1.47 7.75 2.09
CA MET A 115 -0.67 8.70 2.84
C MET A 115 -1.36 8.96 4.17
N ALA A 116 -0.64 8.77 5.27
CA ALA A 116 -1.13 9.13 6.59
C ALA A 116 -1.41 10.64 6.67
N SER A 117 -2.40 11.02 7.47
CA SER A 117 -2.80 12.43 7.60
C SER A 117 -1.67 13.35 8.05
N ALA A 118 -1.76 14.64 7.71
CA ALA A 118 -0.75 15.62 8.14
C ALA A 118 -0.64 15.77 9.67
N ASN A 119 -1.72 15.43 10.38
CA ASN A 119 -1.84 15.44 11.85
C ASN A 119 -1.89 14.02 12.43
N TYR A 120 -1.26 13.04 11.77
CA TYR A 120 -1.30 11.65 12.22
C TYR A 120 -0.81 11.53 13.67
N TYR A 121 -1.47 10.66 14.45
CA TYR A 121 -1.24 10.59 15.90
C TYR A 121 0.17 10.16 16.29
N GLU A 122 0.85 9.41 15.42
CA GLU A 122 2.28 9.11 15.51
C GLU A 122 3.02 10.06 14.57
N PRO A 123 3.65 11.14 15.08
CA PRO A 123 4.19 12.21 14.25
C PRO A 123 5.24 11.75 13.24
N LYS A 124 5.96 10.64 13.51
CA LYS A 124 6.90 10.04 12.55
C LYS A 124 6.23 9.80 11.20
N TYR A 125 4.97 9.36 11.20
CA TYR A 125 4.27 8.95 9.98
C TYR A 125 3.38 10.04 9.38
N ALA A 126 3.45 11.29 9.84
CA ALA A 126 2.68 12.37 9.23
C ALA A 126 3.05 12.53 7.74
N ASN A 127 2.05 12.49 6.85
CA ASN A 127 2.22 12.49 5.39
C ASN A 127 3.11 11.35 4.83
N ALA A 128 3.35 10.28 5.59
CA ALA A 128 4.13 9.14 5.13
C ALA A 128 3.25 8.14 4.36
N SER A 129 3.84 7.46 3.37
CA SER A 129 3.17 6.32 2.72
C SER A 129 3.06 5.17 3.72
N LYS A 130 1.86 4.64 3.93
CA LYS A 130 1.66 3.46 4.79
C LYS A 130 2.14 2.16 4.13
N ARG A 131 2.11 2.11 2.79
CA ARG A 131 2.56 0.95 2.00
C ARG A 131 4.08 0.83 1.96
N LEU A 132 4.74 1.93 1.59
CA LEU A 132 6.12 1.90 1.09
C LEU A 132 7.15 2.40 2.12
N SER A 133 6.71 2.91 3.28
CA SER A 133 7.58 3.24 4.41
C SER A 133 7.66 2.09 5.42
N ASP A 134 8.36 2.33 6.54
CA ASP A 134 8.44 1.44 7.68
C ASP A 134 7.14 1.37 8.53
N TYR A 135 6.06 2.06 8.13
CA TYR A 135 4.77 2.05 8.84
C TYR A 135 4.23 0.64 9.11
N ALA A 136 4.39 -0.30 8.16
CA ALA A 136 3.96 -1.69 8.35
C ALA A 136 4.70 -2.38 9.50
N PHE A 137 5.98 -2.06 9.74
CA PHE A 137 6.72 -2.54 10.91
C PHE A 137 6.21 -1.94 12.21
N PHE A 138 5.83 -0.66 12.20
CA PHE A 138 5.18 -0.04 13.35
C PHE A 138 3.83 -0.69 13.68
N GLN A 139 3.04 -1.07 12.67
CA GLN A 139 1.84 -1.85 12.91
C GLN A 139 2.17 -3.25 13.44
N ALA A 140 3.15 -3.92 12.82
CA ALA A 140 3.59 -5.25 13.23
C ALA A 140 4.14 -5.28 14.67
N SER A 141 4.72 -4.21 15.19
CA SER A 141 5.21 -4.18 16.58
C SER A 141 4.11 -4.01 17.62
N ASN A 142 2.89 -3.64 17.22
CA ASN A 142 1.77 -3.40 18.15
C ASN A 142 1.10 -4.71 18.58
N THR A 143 0.88 -4.92 19.88
CA THR A 143 0.29 -6.15 20.46
C THR A 143 -1.11 -6.46 19.93
N ARG A 144 -1.87 -5.47 19.47
CA ARG A 144 -3.17 -5.70 18.79
C ARG A 144 -3.06 -6.56 17.53
N THR A 145 -1.90 -6.57 16.88
CA THR A 145 -1.65 -7.35 15.68
C THR A 145 -1.28 -8.80 16.01
N ASP A 146 -1.14 -9.17 17.29
CA ASP A 146 -0.91 -10.56 17.70
C ASP A 146 -2.11 -11.47 17.39
N ASP A 147 -3.32 -10.89 17.31
CA ASP A 147 -4.55 -11.63 17.02
C ASP A 147 -4.70 -11.98 15.55
N THR A 148 -4.30 -11.06 14.68
CA THR A 148 -4.53 -11.17 13.24
C THR A 148 -3.28 -11.52 12.46
N LEU A 149 -2.10 -11.15 12.95
CA LEU A 149 -0.80 -11.28 12.26
C LEU A 149 -0.79 -10.63 10.88
N VAL A 150 -1.63 -9.60 10.69
CA VAL A 150 -1.74 -8.85 9.43
C VAL A 150 -1.46 -7.37 9.63
N THR A 151 -0.84 -6.78 8.61
CA THR A 151 -0.63 -5.35 8.49
C THR A 151 -1.62 -4.74 7.50
N TRP A 152 -1.58 -3.42 7.39
CA TRP A 152 -2.29 -2.64 6.39
C TRP A 152 -1.99 -3.13 4.96
N VAL A 153 -0.72 -3.47 4.70
CA VAL A 153 -0.25 -3.91 3.37
C VAL A 153 -0.96 -5.20 2.95
N ASN A 154 -1.14 -6.14 3.88
CA ASN A 154 -1.87 -7.38 3.62
C ASN A 154 -3.33 -7.11 3.21
N GLY A 155 -4.01 -6.21 3.91
CA GLY A 155 -5.41 -5.90 3.62
C GLY A 155 -5.62 -5.27 2.25
N ILE A 156 -4.72 -4.37 1.85
CA ILE A 156 -4.81 -3.68 0.56
C ILE A 156 -4.41 -4.59 -0.60
N THR A 157 -3.28 -5.29 -0.50
CA THR A 157 -2.83 -6.22 -1.57
C THR A 157 -3.81 -7.36 -1.80
N PHE A 158 -4.50 -7.84 -0.74
CA PHE A 158 -5.61 -8.79 -0.87
C PHE A 158 -6.78 -8.23 -1.68
N LEU A 159 -7.11 -6.95 -1.51
CA LEU A 159 -8.19 -6.29 -2.26
C LEU A 159 -7.79 -5.99 -3.70
N GLU A 160 -6.54 -5.56 -3.95
CA GLU A 160 -5.97 -5.41 -5.30
C GLU A 160 -6.07 -6.73 -6.08
N GLY A 161 -5.71 -7.84 -5.43
CA GLY A 161 -5.81 -9.19 -6.01
C GLY A 161 -7.24 -9.57 -6.38
N GLN A 162 -8.23 -9.29 -5.53
CA GLN A 162 -9.65 -9.53 -5.85
C GLN A 162 -10.11 -8.70 -7.06
N MET A 163 -9.76 -7.41 -7.11
CA MET A 163 -10.15 -6.53 -8.22
C MET A 163 -9.58 -7.02 -9.55
N LEU A 164 -8.30 -7.42 -9.56
CA LEU A 164 -7.63 -7.98 -10.73
C LEU A 164 -8.25 -9.33 -11.15
N ALA A 165 -8.44 -10.25 -10.21
CA ALA A 165 -8.95 -11.59 -10.50
C ALA A 165 -10.40 -11.57 -11.00
N GLU A 166 -11.24 -10.71 -10.41
CA GLU A 166 -12.66 -10.59 -10.78
C GLU A 166 -12.91 -9.58 -11.89
N ASN A 167 -11.88 -8.83 -12.30
CA ASN A 167 -11.95 -7.76 -13.29
C ASN A 167 -13.09 -6.76 -13.02
N ARG A 168 -13.23 -6.30 -11.77
CA ARG A 168 -14.24 -5.32 -11.34
C ARG A 168 -13.70 -4.37 -10.28
N LEU A 169 -14.30 -3.19 -10.20
CA LEU A 169 -13.87 -2.12 -9.27
C LEU A 169 -14.93 -1.77 -8.21
N ASP A 170 -16.16 -2.24 -8.36
CA ASP A 170 -17.25 -2.00 -7.42
C ASP A 170 -17.94 -3.29 -6.98
N GLY A 171 -18.81 -3.15 -5.98
CA GLY A 171 -19.55 -4.25 -5.37
C GLY A 171 -18.96 -4.73 -4.05
N ASN A 172 -19.40 -5.90 -3.61
CA ASN A 172 -19.00 -6.46 -2.32
C ASN A 172 -17.66 -7.19 -2.48
N PHE A 173 -16.63 -6.69 -1.81
CA PHE A 173 -15.34 -7.36 -1.68
C PHE A 173 -15.14 -7.85 -0.25
N GLU A 174 -14.42 -8.96 -0.12
CA GLU A 174 -13.93 -9.41 1.17
C GLU A 174 -12.76 -8.51 1.61
N THR A 175 -12.56 -8.36 2.92
CA THR A 175 -11.36 -7.69 3.45
C THR A 175 -10.77 -8.46 4.59
N VAL A 176 -9.46 -8.32 4.79
CA VAL A 176 -8.74 -8.90 5.91
C VAL A 176 -9.14 -8.22 7.23
N LYS A 177 -9.52 -9.03 8.23
CA LYS A 177 -9.82 -8.60 9.61
C LYS A 177 -8.59 -7.88 10.20
N GLY A 178 -8.80 -6.73 10.85
CA GLY A 178 -7.70 -5.93 11.42
C GLY A 178 -7.02 -4.95 10.45
N SER A 179 -7.38 -4.99 9.15
CA SER A 179 -6.93 -4.04 8.13
C SER A 179 -8.11 -3.49 7.28
N SER A 180 -9.32 -3.54 7.81
CA SER A 180 -10.57 -3.35 7.07
C SER A 180 -10.93 -1.91 6.75
N THR A 181 -10.46 -0.95 7.55
CA THR A 181 -10.92 0.46 7.50
C THR A 181 -10.44 1.17 6.25
N SER A 182 -9.12 1.19 6.00
CA SER A 182 -8.54 1.80 4.80
C SER A 182 -9.06 1.19 3.50
N ALA A 183 -9.29 -0.12 3.49
CA ALA A 183 -9.90 -0.80 2.36
C ALA A 183 -11.33 -0.29 2.09
N ARG A 184 -12.18 -0.19 3.13
CA ARG A 184 -13.59 0.21 3.00
C ARG A 184 -13.82 1.69 2.80
N ASN A 185 -13.05 2.53 3.47
CA ASN A 185 -13.28 3.96 3.51
C ASN A 185 -12.38 4.71 2.51
N GLY A 186 -11.25 4.12 2.11
CA GLY A 186 -10.32 4.69 1.14
C GLY A 186 -10.41 4.00 -0.22
N MET A 187 -9.95 2.76 -0.32
CA MET A 187 -9.75 2.08 -1.61
C MET A 187 -11.07 1.75 -2.34
N MET A 188 -12.04 1.12 -1.68
CA MET A 188 -13.30 0.69 -2.32
C MET A 188 -14.13 1.87 -2.86
N PRO A 189 -14.30 3.00 -2.15
CA PRO A 189 -15.01 4.16 -2.68
C PRO A 189 -14.33 4.75 -3.91
N LEU A 190 -13.00 4.93 -3.85
CA LEU A 190 -12.21 5.39 -5.00
C LEU A 190 -12.36 4.47 -6.21
N ALA A 191 -12.28 3.15 -6.00
CA ALA A 191 -12.46 2.17 -7.06
C ALA A 191 -13.88 2.23 -7.67
N ALA A 192 -14.90 2.35 -6.83
CA ALA A 192 -16.29 2.41 -7.27
C ALA A 192 -16.58 3.64 -8.16
N GLU A 193 -15.95 4.78 -7.87
CA GLU A 193 -16.03 5.98 -8.72
C GLU A 193 -15.39 5.75 -10.11
N MET A 194 -14.37 4.91 -10.19
CA MET A 194 -13.60 4.62 -11.40
C MET A 194 -14.22 3.54 -12.30
N LYS A 195 -15.27 2.83 -11.86
CA LYS A 195 -15.84 1.67 -12.56
C LYS A 195 -16.29 1.94 -14.01
N ASP A 196 -16.71 3.17 -14.29
CA ASP A 196 -17.14 3.59 -15.62
C ASP A 196 -16.01 4.28 -16.40
N TRP A 197 -14.95 4.72 -15.71
CA TRP A 197 -13.79 5.37 -16.35
C TRP A 197 -13.02 4.35 -17.19
N VAL A 198 -12.79 3.17 -16.63
CA VAL A 198 -12.04 2.07 -17.26
C VAL A 198 -12.72 1.47 -18.50
N LYS A 199 -13.98 1.85 -18.78
CA LYS A 199 -14.71 1.41 -19.98
C LYS A 199 -14.36 2.21 -21.24
N LYS A 200 -13.63 3.31 -21.09
CA LYS A 200 -13.19 4.16 -22.21
C LYS A 200 -11.72 4.52 -22.02
N PRO A 201 -10.88 4.35 -23.05
CA PRO A 201 -9.54 4.89 -23.04
C PRO A 201 -9.54 6.34 -22.58
N PHE A 202 -8.78 6.62 -21.53
CA PHE A 202 -8.50 7.97 -21.07
C PHE A 202 -7.13 8.36 -21.61
N GLY A 203 -6.91 9.64 -21.95
CA GLY A 203 -5.75 10.12 -22.71
C GLY A 203 -4.37 9.84 -22.10
N PHE A 204 -4.33 9.23 -20.91
CA PHE A 204 -3.12 8.78 -20.24
C PHE A 204 -2.77 7.33 -20.59
N TYR A 205 -1.50 7.09 -20.87
CA TYR A 205 -0.95 5.75 -21.12
C TYR A 205 0.24 5.51 -20.20
N TYR A 206 0.30 4.32 -19.62
CA TYR A 206 1.31 3.91 -18.65
C TYR A 206 2.32 2.96 -19.27
N TYR A 207 3.60 3.15 -18.90
CA TYR A 207 4.69 2.21 -19.09
C TYR A 207 5.38 2.03 -17.74
N GLY A 208 5.26 0.85 -17.14
CA GLY A 208 5.92 0.51 -15.89
C GLY A 208 6.77 -0.73 -16.06
N ILE A 209 7.99 -0.70 -15.57
CA ILE A 209 8.85 -1.88 -15.53
C ILE A 209 9.49 -2.00 -14.14
N ALA A 210 9.48 -3.21 -13.59
CA ALA A 210 10.25 -3.53 -12.40
C ALA A 210 11.16 -4.73 -12.64
N GLU A 211 12.40 -4.66 -12.17
CA GLU A 211 13.39 -5.73 -12.31
C GLU A 211 14.21 -5.93 -11.03
N PRO A 212 14.41 -7.20 -10.60
CA PRO A 212 15.36 -7.50 -9.53
C PRO A 212 16.79 -7.17 -10.00
N LEU A 213 17.54 -6.51 -9.13
CA LEU A 213 18.92 -6.06 -9.38
C LEU A 213 19.97 -7.11 -8.95
N GLY A 214 19.56 -8.17 -8.26
CA GLY A 214 20.42 -9.25 -7.79
C GLY A 214 21.18 -8.98 -6.48
N ASN A 215 21.03 -7.78 -5.92
CA ASN A 215 21.63 -7.35 -4.65
C ASN A 215 20.59 -7.17 -3.51
N GLY A 216 19.39 -7.74 -3.68
CA GLY A 216 18.26 -7.57 -2.77
C GLY A 216 17.52 -6.25 -2.94
N LEU A 217 17.66 -5.59 -4.09
CA LEU A 217 16.84 -4.47 -4.52
C LEU A 217 16.06 -4.83 -5.78
N THR A 218 14.87 -4.26 -5.91
CA THR A 218 14.06 -4.25 -7.13
C THR A 218 13.99 -2.82 -7.64
N ALA A 219 14.55 -2.53 -8.82
CA ALA A 219 14.36 -1.24 -9.46
C ALA A 219 12.97 -1.17 -10.09
N ARG A 220 12.30 -0.03 -9.97
CA ARG A 220 10.99 0.24 -10.55
C ARG A 220 11.01 1.59 -11.26
N LEU A 221 10.60 1.61 -12.53
CA LEU A 221 10.39 2.83 -13.30
C LEU A 221 8.95 2.87 -13.79
N GLN A 222 8.25 3.98 -13.51
CA GLN A 222 6.88 4.22 -13.93
C GLN A 222 6.83 5.50 -14.75
N VAL A 223 6.29 5.42 -15.96
CA VAL A 223 6.18 6.54 -16.91
C VAL A 223 4.74 6.66 -17.35
N VAL A 224 4.19 7.87 -17.24
CA VAL A 224 2.85 8.19 -17.76
C VAL A 224 2.98 9.21 -18.87
N THR A 225 2.28 8.95 -19.97
CA THR A 225 2.19 9.87 -21.10
C THR A 225 0.77 10.36 -21.31
N GLU A 226 0.62 11.62 -21.72
CA GLU A 226 -0.65 12.20 -22.21
C GLU A 226 -0.40 12.78 -23.60
N ASP A 227 -1.19 12.35 -24.60
CA ASP A 227 -1.05 12.79 -26.00
C ASP A 227 0.41 12.72 -26.52
N GLY A 228 1.14 11.66 -26.14
CA GLY A 228 2.53 11.42 -26.52
C GLY A 228 3.59 12.21 -25.74
N LYS A 229 3.18 13.05 -24.79
CA LYS A 229 4.08 13.81 -23.89
C LYS A 229 4.25 13.09 -22.56
N LEU A 230 5.46 13.12 -22.00
CA LEU A 230 5.74 12.65 -20.66
C LEU A 230 5.11 13.60 -19.64
N VAL A 231 4.26 13.07 -18.76
CA VAL A 231 3.56 13.85 -17.71
C VAL A 231 3.89 13.39 -16.29
N SER A 232 4.40 12.17 -16.11
CA SER A 232 4.99 11.72 -14.85
C SER A 232 6.06 10.67 -15.09
N VAL A 233 7.13 10.72 -14.30
CA VAL A 233 8.20 9.73 -14.29
C VAL A 233 8.63 9.47 -12.85
N LYS A 234 8.40 8.27 -12.34
CA LYS A 234 8.77 7.89 -10.97
C LYS A 234 9.77 6.74 -11.02
N TYR A 235 10.96 6.98 -10.46
CA TYR A 235 11.98 5.96 -10.26
C TYR A 235 12.11 5.61 -8.78
N ASP A 236 12.19 4.32 -8.48
CA ASP A 236 12.37 3.81 -7.13
C ASP A 236 13.24 2.53 -7.12
N GLU A 237 13.80 2.23 -5.95
CA GLU A 237 14.46 0.97 -5.65
C GLU A 237 13.90 0.44 -4.33
N ILE A 238 13.37 -0.77 -4.37
CA ILE A 238 12.61 -1.35 -3.27
C ILE A 238 13.43 -2.47 -2.66
N PHE A 239 13.64 -2.40 -1.33
CA PHE A 239 14.37 -3.41 -0.58
C PHE A 239 13.59 -4.73 -0.56
N ALA A 240 14.32 -5.84 -0.65
CA ALA A 240 13.76 -7.19 -0.66
C ALA A 240 12.92 -7.48 0.59
N ASP A 241 12.08 -8.53 0.48
CA ASP A 241 11.17 -8.90 1.55
C ASP A 241 11.86 -9.62 2.71
N GLN A 242 13.09 -10.10 2.50
CA GLN A 242 13.94 -10.77 3.48
C GLN A 242 15.28 -10.06 3.65
N LYS A 243 15.69 -9.88 4.90
CA LYS A 243 16.97 -9.22 5.24
C LYS A 243 18.16 -9.91 4.58
N GLN A 244 18.15 -11.24 4.53
CA GLN A 244 19.25 -12.07 4.05
C GLN A 244 19.45 -11.99 2.53
N GLU A 245 18.46 -11.50 1.79
CA GLU A 245 18.54 -11.30 0.34
C GLU A 245 19.25 -9.99 -0.02
N ILE A 246 19.35 -9.05 0.94
CA ILE A 246 20.03 -7.77 0.77
C ILE A 246 21.52 -7.95 1.03
N THR A 247 22.32 -7.74 -0.01
CA THR A 247 23.75 -8.07 0.02
C THR A 247 24.57 -7.08 0.85
N ASP A 248 24.17 -5.81 0.92
CA ASP A 248 24.80 -4.82 1.80
C ASP A 248 24.23 -4.95 3.23
N PRO A 249 25.04 -5.35 4.23
CA PRO A 249 24.58 -5.48 5.61
C PRO A 249 24.01 -4.19 6.21
N ASN A 250 24.49 -3.02 5.76
CA ASN A 250 24.02 -1.73 6.26
C ASN A 250 22.60 -1.42 5.79
N LEU A 251 22.16 -2.05 4.69
CA LEU A 251 20.84 -1.84 4.11
C LEU A 251 19.79 -2.86 4.58
N GLN A 252 20.22 -3.93 5.26
CA GLN A 252 19.31 -4.99 5.73
C GLN A 252 18.21 -4.49 6.67
N ALA A 253 18.47 -3.41 7.42
CA ALA A 253 17.48 -2.79 8.30
C ALA A 253 16.25 -2.24 7.55
N PHE A 254 16.38 -1.96 6.25
CA PHE A 254 15.33 -1.33 5.43
C PHE A 254 14.53 -2.31 4.59
N TYR A 255 14.69 -3.62 4.79
CA TYR A 255 13.88 -4.65 4.12
C TYR A 255 12.37 -4.34 4.15
N ARG A 256 11.65 -4.72 3.09
CA ARG A 256 10.21 -4.41 2.86
C ARG A 256 9.88 -2.92 2.86
N GLN A 257 10.79 -2.08 2.37
CA GLN A 257 10.56 -0.64 2.23
C GLN A 257 11.05 -0.16 0.86
N SER A 258 10.53 0.98 0.43
CA SER A 258 11.02 1.73 -0.73
C SER A 258 12.16 2.66 -0.30
N LYS A 259 13.22 2.80 -1.11
CA LYS A 259 14.24 3.84 -0.88
C LYS A 259 13.65 5.25 -0.97
N TYR A 260 12.65 5.45 -1.83
CA TYR A 260 11.97 6.74 -1.96
C TYR A 260 11.09 7.08 -0.74
N PHE A 261 10.32 6.11 -0.22
CA PHE A 261 9.34 6.36 0.84
C PHE A 261 9.78 5.96 2.25
N SER A 262 10.90 5.24 2.41
CA SER A 262 11.43 4.86 3.72
C SER A 262 11.89 6.09 4.50
N LEU A 263 11.29 6.29 5.67
CA LEU A 263 11.59 7.43 6.53
C LEU A 263 12.96 7.30 7.19
N ASP A 264 13.30 6.10 7.66
CA ASP A 264 14.58 5.86 8.34
C ASP A 264 15.75 5.85 7.34
N TYR A 265 15.59 5.21 6.17
CA TYR A 265 16.60 5.29 5.11
C TYR A 265 16.80 6.73 4.63
N GLY A 266 15.70 7.46 4.41
CA GLY A 266 15.73 8.86 4.03
C GLY A 266 16.45 9.72 5.09
N LYS A 267 16.20 9.47 6.36
CA LYS A 267 16.90 10.16 7.47
C LYS A 267 18.39 9.85 7.48
N GLU A 268 18.78 8.58 7.38
CA GLU A 268 20.19 8.15 7.42
C GLU A 268 21.00 8.65 6.22
N THR A 269 20.36 8.77 5.06
CA THR A 269 20.99 9.21 3.81
C THR A 269 20.77 10.69 3.49
N ALA A 270 20.14 11.43 4.40
CA ALA A 270 19.72 12.83 4.19
C ALA A 270 18.89 13.03 2.89
N ASN A 271 18.01 12.09 2.60
CA ASN A 271 17.12 12.02 1.44
C ASN A 271 17.87 12.09 0.11
N SER A 272 19.08 11.53 0.03
CA SER A 272 19.88 11.54 -1.20
C SER A 272 19.16 10.85 -2.37
N PHE A 273 18.53 9.70 -2.12
CA PHE A 273 17.79 8.96 -3.14
C PHE A 273 16.54 9.70 -3.62
N VAL A 274 15.76 10.31 -2.72
CA VAL A 274 14.59 11.12 -3.09
C VAL A 274 15.01 12.29 -3.98
N LYS A 275 16.07 13.02 -3.60
CA LYS A 275 16.60 14.14 -4.42
C LYS A 275 17.05 13.66 -5.81
N PHE A 276 17.64 12.48 -5.88
CA PHE A 276 18.05 11.85 -7.13
C PHE A 276 16.85 11.50 -8.03
N ALA A 277 15.85 10.79 -7.49
CA ALA A 277 14.64 10.39 -8.22
C ALA A 277 13.82 11.61 -8.67
N ASP A 278 13.62 12.59 -7.80
CA ASP A 278 12.96 13.87 -8.14
C ASP A 278 13.74 14.64 -9.22
N GLY A 279 15.07 14.55 -9.19
CA GLY A 279 15.96 15.18 -10.16
C GLY A 279 15.77 14.58 -11.55
N ILE A 280 15.67 13.25 -11.63
CA ILE A 280 15.32 12.52 -12.85
C ILE A 280 13.96 12.99 -13.37
N GLU A 281 12.91 12.94 -12.54
CA GLU A 281 11.56 13.32 -12.97
C GLU A 281 11.55 14.74 -13.56
N LYS A 282 12.10 15.71 -12.83
CA LYS A 282 12.15 17.11 -13.27
C LYS A 282 12.88 17.29 -14.59
N GLN A 283 14.02 16.61 -14.75
CA GLN A 283 14.82 16.72 -15.96
C GLN A 283 14.11 16.09 -17.15
N VAL A 284 13.59 14.88 -16.99
CA VAL A 284 12.87 14.15 -18.04
C VAL A 284 11.59 14.86 -18.46
N LEU A 285 10.83 15.42 -17.52
CA LEU A 285 9.65 16.23 -17.85
C LEU A 285 10.02 17.52 -18.60
N LYS A 286 11.19 18.09 -18.32
CA LYS A 286 11.69 19.28 -19.03
C LYS A 286 12.15 18.97 -20.45
N THR A 287 12.88 17.88 -20.65
CA THR A 287 13.49 17.50 -21.93
C THR A 287 12.57 16.66 -22.81
N GLN A 288 11.57 16.02 -22.20
CA GLN A 288 10.67 15.05 -22.82
C GLN A 288 11.40 13.80 -23.36
N ASP A 289 12.56 13.48 -22.77
CA ASP A 289 13.38 12.34 -23.10
C ASP A 289 13.83 11.62 -21.82
N LEU A 290 13.53 10.32 -21.73
CA LEU A 290 13.92 9.46 -20.60
C LEU A 290 15.44 9.33 -20.46
N LEU A 291 16.19 9.52 -21.55
CA LEU A 291 17.63 9.32 -21.59
C LEU A 291 18.43 10.63 -21.48
N ASP A 292 17.79 11.79 -21.61
CA ASP A 292 18.43 13.10 -21.44
C ASP A 292 18.51 13.49 -19.95
N VAL A 293 19.24 12.68 -19.19
CA VAL A 293 19.53 12.91 -17.78
C VAL A 293 21.06 13.00 -17.58
N PRO A 294 21.58 14.03 -16.89
CA PRO A 294 23.00 14.14 -16.62
C PRO A 294 23.55 12.87 -15.96
N GLU A 295 24.63 12.34 -16.53
CA GLU A 295 25.29 11.14 -16.02
C GLU A 295 25.75 11.34 -14.58
N GLN A 296 25.53 10.32 -13.76
CA GLN A 296 25.94 10.29 -12.36
C GLN A 296 26.66 8.98 -12.09
N ASP A 297 27.82 9.04 -11.44
CA ASP A 297 28.57 7.85 -11.02
C ASP A 297 27.95 7.22 -9.76
N THR A 298 26.75 6.68 -9.93
CA THR A 298 26.03 5.95 -8.87
C THR A 298 25.41 4.68 -9.45
N GLU A 299 25.26 3.67 -8.61
CA GLU A 299 24.56 2.44 -9.00
C GLU A 299 23.10 2.71 -9.35
N SER A 300 22.42 3.57 -8.58
CA SER A 300 21.03 3.93 -8.86
C SER A 300 20.83 4.60 -10.21
N PHE A 301 21.79 5.41 -10.68
CA PHE A 301 21.73 5.99 -12.02
C PHE A 301 21.84 4.92 -13.12
N ARG A 302 22.79 3.99 -13.00
CA ARG A 302 22.94 2.89 -13.96
C ARG A 302 21.69 1.99 -14.00
N ASN A 303 21.08 1.74 -12.84
CA ASN A 303 19.84 0.98 -12.74
C ASN A 303 18.66 1.72 -13.41
N TYR A 304 18.52 3.02 -13.15
CA TYR A 304 17.56 3.87 -13.84
C TYR A 304 17.75 3.83 -15.35
N GLU A 305 18.97 4.08 -15.83
CA GLU A 305 19.29 4.14 -17.26
C GLU A 305 18.92 2.83 -17.97
N LYS A 306 19.22 1.69 -17.36
CA LYS A 306 18.84 0.37 -17.89
C LYS A 306 17.32 0.22 -18.07
N LEU A 307 16.51 0.66 -17.11
CA LEU A 307 15.06 0.60 -17.22
C LEU A 307 14.52 1.65 -18.19
N ALA A 308 15.09 2.85 -18.18
CA ALA A 308 14.75 3.94 -19.09
C ALA A 308 14.97 3.54 -20.55
N GLN A 309 16.09 2.88 -20.87
CA GLN A 309 16.36 2.34 -22.22
C GLN A 309 15.29 1.34 -22.66
N LYS A 310 14.85 0.45 -21.76
CA LYS A 310 13.79 -0.52 -22.07
C LYS A 310 12.45 0.16 -22.34
N ILE A 311 12.06 1.12 -21.50
CA ILE A 311 10.82 1.87 -21.72
C ILE A 311 10.92 2.72 -23.00
N HIS A 312 12.08 3.34 -23.28
CA HIS A 312 12.30 4.15 -24.48
C HIS A 312 12.01 3.33 -25.76
N VAL A 313 12.52 2.10 -25.83
CA VAL A 313 12.24 1.16 -26.92
C VAL A 313 10.75 0.81 -27.00
N GLU A 314 10.10 0.53 -25.86
CA GLU A 314 8.66 0.22 -25.81
C GLU A 314 7.77 1.40 -26.26
N MET A 315 8.21 2.63 -26.04
CA MET A 315 7.54 3.83 -26.51
C MET A 315 7.73 4.07 -28.02
N GLY A 316 8.55 3.27 -28.70
CA GLY A 316 8.88 3.43 -30.11
C GLY A 316 9.71 4.69 -30.40
N LYS A 317 10.51 5.12 -29.44
CA LYS A 317 11.47 6.24 -29.56
C LYS A 317 12.89 5.70 -29.74
#